data_AF-A0A9D8A7C5-F1
#
_entry.id   AF-A0A9D8A7C5-F1
#
_cell.length_a   1.000
_cell.length_b   1.000
_cell.length_c   1.000
_cell.angle_alpha   90.00
_cell.angle_beta   90.00
_cell.angle_gamma   90.00
#
_symmetry.space_group_name_H-M   'P 1'
#
loop_
_entity.id
_entity.type
_entity.pdbx_description
1 polymer ?
#
loop_
_entity_poly.entity_id
_entity_poly.type
_entity_poly.pdbx_seq_one_letter_code
_entity_poly.pdbx_strand_id
1 'polypeptide(L)' 'MGFGGISIWSLLLILGIVILLFGTKKLRNVGGDLGGAIKSFKKSIKEESAENASIEKKDSNVIEGSSVEEKEKKS' A
#
# COMPACT_ATOMS: atom_id res chain seq x y z
N MET A 1 17.26 -22.62 18.39
CA MET A 1 15.92 -22.11 18.77
C MET A 1 15.50 -21.06 17.74
N GLY A 2 15.06 -21.51 16.56
CA GLY A 2 14.52 -20.59 15.54
C GLY A 2 13.07 -20.21 15.85
N PHE A 3 12.51 -19.28 15.08
CA PHE A 3 11.12 -18.80 15.12
C PHE A 3 10.03 -19.90 14.95
N GLY A 4 10.36 -21.19 15.03
CA GLY A 4 9.46 -22.34 14.87
C GLY A 4 8.42 -22.54 15.99
N GLY A 5 8.36 -21.63 16.97
CA GLY A 5 7.30 -21.58 17.98
C GLY A 5 6.20 -20.55 17.71
N ILE A 6 6.39 -19.67 16.71
CA ILE A 6 5.39 -18.67 16.34
C ILE A 6 4.48 -19.29 15.28
N SER A 7 3.45 -19.97 15.77
CA SER A 7 2.40 -20.53 14.92
C SER A 7 1.58 -19.40 14.29
N ILE A 8 1.17 -19.58 13.03
CA ILE A 8 0.32 -18.60 12.34
C ILE A 8 -0.99 -18.32 13.11
N TRP A 9 -1.45 -19.32 13.87
CA TRP A 9 -2.64 -19.25 14.72
C TRP A 9 -2.48 -18.31 15.92
N SER A 10 -1.31 -18.29 16.55
CA SER A 10 -1.07 -17.36 17.66
C SER A 10 -0.98 -15.92 17.15
N LEU A 11 -0.36 -15.72 15.97
CA LEU A 11 -0.28 -14.41 15.34
C LEU A 11 -1.67 -13.82 15.01
N LEU A 12 -2.59 -14.64 14.49
CA LEU A 12 -3.97 -14.23 14.22
C LEU A 12 -4.73 -13.82 15.49
N LEU A 13 -4.57 -14.59 16.58
CA LEU A 13 -5.22 -14.29 17.85
C LEU A 13 -4.70 -12.97 18.46
N ILE A 14 -3.39 -12.76 18.42
CA ILE A 14 -2.76 -11.52 18.87
C ILE A 14 -3.20 -10.34 18.01
N LEU A 15 -3.23 -10.51 16.68
CA LEU A 15 -3.72 -9.48 15.76
C LEU A 15 -5.18 -9.12 16.04
N GLY A 16 -6.03 -10.11 16.33
CA GLY A 16 -7.42 -9.90 16.72
C GLY A 16 -7.54 -9.02 17.97
N ILE A 17 -6.77 -9.33 19.02
CA ILE A 17 -6.76 -8.53 20.26
C ILE A 17 -6.29 -7.09 19.98
N VAL A 18 -5.22 -6.91 19.21
CA VAL A 18 -4.72 -5.58 18.83
C VAL A 18 -5.79 -4.80 18.06
N ILE A 19 -6.49 -5.42 17.11
CA ILE A 19 -7.59 -4.79 16.39
C ILE A 19 -8.73 -4.39 17.33
N LEU A 20 -9.07 -5.20 18.34
CA LEU A 20 -10.10 -4.88 19.32
C LEU A 20 -9.69 -3.69 20.22
N LEU A 21 -8.44 -3.64 20.66
CA LEU A 21 -7.93 -2.56 21.53
C LEU A 21 -7.80 -1.23 20.79
N PHE A 22 -7.26 -1.24 19.57
CA PHE A 22 -7.02 -0.03 18.80
C PHE A 22 -8.20 0.37 17.91
N GLY A 23 -9.11 -0.57 17.63
CA GLY A 23 -10.20 -0.42 16.66
C GLY A 23 -9.70 -0.45 15.21
N THR A 24 -10.57 -0.88 14.30
CA THR A 24 -10.26 -0.96 12.85
C THR A 24 -10.06 0.42 12.20
N LYS A 25 -10.68 1.48 12.73
CA LYS A 25 -10.53 2.85 12.20
C LYS A 25 -9.10 3.37 12.34
N LYS A 26 -8.49 3.21 13.51
CA LYS A 26 -7.13 3.68 13.78
C LYS A 26 -6.11 2.86 13.02
N LEU A 27 -6.33 1.54 12.96
CA LEU A 27 -5.47 0.62 12.20
C LEU A 27 -5.56 0.86 10.69
N ARG A 28 -6.72 1.24 10.15
CA ARG A 28 -6.85 1.59 8.73
C ARG A 28 -6.17 2.90 8.38
N ASN A 29 -6.28 3.92 9.23
CA ASN A 29 -5.64 5.21 8.98
C ASN A 29 -4.11 5.06 8.96
N VAL A 30 -3.54 4.47 10.02
CA VAL A 30 -2.09 4.25 10.14
C VAL A 30 -1.59 3.17 9.17
N GLY A 31 -2.39 2.12 8.96
CA GLY A 31 -2.05 1.03 8.02
C GLY A 31 -2.09 1.47 6.56
N GLY A 32 -2.90 2.47 6.20
CA GLY A 32 -2.89 3.08 4.87
C GLY A 32 -1.57 3.79 4.58
N ASP A 33 -1.12 4.63 5.52
CA ASP A 33 0.12 5.40 5.38
C ASP A 33 1.36 4.49 5.34
N LEU A 34 1.45 3.56 6.30
CA LEU A 34 2.54 2.59 6.37
C LEU A 34 2.49 1.59 5.21
N GLY A 35 1.29 1.14 4.84
CA GLY A 35 1.09 0.23 3.72
C GLY A 35 1.47 0.85 2.38
N GLY A 36 1.19 2.14 2.19
CA GLY A 36 1.63 2.90 1.02
C GLY A 36 3.16 2.97 0.91
N ALA A 37 3.85 3.30 2.00
CA ALA A 37 5.31 3.36 2.04
C ALA A 37 5.96 2.00 1.76
N ILE A 38 5.45 0.94 2.40
CA ILE A 38 5.95 -0.44 2.20
C ILE A 38 5.67 -0.93 0.77
N LYS A 39 4.53 -0.57 0.17
CA LYS A 39 4.19 -0.92 -1.22
C LYS A 39 5.18 -0.29 -2.20
N SER A 40 5.49 1.00 -2.04
CA SER A 40 6.50 1.69 -2.86
C SER A 40 7.88 1.08 -2.66
N PHE A 41 8.29 0.80 -1.42
CA PHE A 41 9.56 0.13 -1.12
C PHE A 41 9.68 -1.26 -1.78
N LYS A 42 8.63 -2.09 -1.68
CA LYS A 42 8.58 -3.40 -2.36
C LYS A 42 8.61 -3.26 -3.88
N LYS A 43 7.99 -2.21 -4.44
CA LYS A 43 8.00 -1.94 -5.88
C LYS A 43 9.40 -1.56 -6.35
N SER A 44 10.10 -0.67 -5.65
CA SER A 44 11.48 -0.28 -5.96
C SER A 44 12.45 -1.46 -5.85
N ILE A 45 12.36 -2.28 -4.81
CA ILE A 45 13.18 -3.50 -4.68
C ILE A 45 12.90 -4.48 -5.83
N LYS A 46 11.63 -4.63 -6.20
CA LYS A 46 11.25 -5.52 -7.30
C LYS A 46 11.71 -4.97 -8.66
N GLU A 47 11.72 -3.65 -8.84
CA GLU A 47 12.24 -2.99 -10.04
C GLU A 47 13.76 -3.14 -10.12
N GLU A 48 14.51 -2.93 -9.04
CA GLU A 48 15.97 -3.18 -8.97
C GLU A 48 16.31 -4.67 -9.22
N SER A 49 15.52 -5.59 -8.64
CA SER A 49 15.68 -7.03 -8.87
C SER A 49 15.28 -7.46 -10.29
N ALA A 50 14.38 -6.73 -10.95
CA ALA A 50 13.91 -7.00 -12.31
C ALA A 50 14.71 -6.26 -13.39
N GLU A 51 15.44 -5.19 -13.05
CA GLU A 51 16.38 -4.50 -13.94
C GLU A 51 17.56 -5.40 -14.33
N ASN A 52 17.85 -6.43 -13.51
CA ASN A 52 18.74 -7.53 -13.85
C ASN A 52 18.12 -8.60 -14.78
N ALA A 53 16.84 -8.50 -15.16
CA ALA A 53 16.15 -9.54 -15.93
C ALA A 53 15.22 -9.11 -17.08
N SER A 54 14.60 -7.92 -17.09
CA SER A 54 13.64 -7.56 -18.16
C SER A 54 13.30 -6.06 -18.19
N ILE A 55 13.93 -5.31 -19.09
CA ILE A 55 13.37 -4.09 -19.66
C ILE A 55 12.15 -4.50 -20.48
N GLU A 56 10.96 -4.58 -19.89
CA GLU A 56 9.66 -4.50 -20.58
C GLU A 56 8.51 -4.73 -19.58
N LYS A 57 7.74 -3.67 -19.29
CA LYS A 57 6.26 -3.61 -19.26
C LYS A 57 5.75 -2.41 -18.46
N LYS A 58 5.29 -1.41 -19.22
CA LYS A 58 3.91 -0.89 -19.21
C LYS A 58 3.47 -0.03 -18.00
N ASP A 59 3.55 1.27 -18.24
CA ASP A 59 2.45 2.26 -18.31
C ASP A 59 1.46 2.52 -17.15
N SER A 60 1.03 3.80 -17.14
CA SER A 60 -0.27 4.38 -16.77
C SER A 60 -0.66 4.59 -15.29
N ASN A 61 -0.36 5.78 -14.75
CA ASN A 61 -1.38 6.81 -14.42
C ASN A 61 -0.74 8.08 -13.79
N VAL A 62 -0.46 9.09 -14.60
CA VAL A 62 -0.24 10.50 -14.22
C VAL A 62 -0.72 11.26 -15.47
N ILE A 63 -1.66 12.20 -15.52
CA ILE A 63 -2.09 13.28 -14.62
C ILE A 63 -3.52 13.62 -15.10
N GLU A 64 -4.55 13.55 -14.25
CA GLU A 64 -5.81 14.27 -14.51
C GLU A 64 -6.07 15.19 -13.31
N GLY A 65 -5.47 16.38 -13.40
CA GLY A 65 -5.73 17.47 -12.49
C GLY A 65 -7.14 18.00 -12.72
N SER A 66 -8.04 17.69 -11.80
CA SER A 66 -9.34 18.34 -11.72
C SER A 66 -9.16 19.72 -11.09
N SER A 67 -9.17 20.77 -11.92
CA SER A 67 -9.45 22.16 -11.56
C SER A 67 -9.23 23.04 -12.78
N VAL A 68 -10.29 23.35 -13.54
CA VAL A 68 -10.72 24.71 -13.89
C VAL A 68 -12.18 24.60 -14.36
N GLU A 69 -13.08 25.18 -13.58
CA GLU A 69 -14.42 25.59 -14.03
C GLU A 69 -14.28 26.61 -15.17
N GLU A 70 -14.89 26.34 -16.33
CA GLU A 70 -15.20 27.41 -17.28
C GLU A 70 -16.67 27.34 -17.69
N LYS A 71 -17.40 28.37 -17.26
CA LYS A 71 -18.78 28.68 -17.66
C LYS A 71 -18.83 28.99 -19.14
N GLU A 72 -19.52 28.16 -19.92
CA GLU A 72 -19.90 28.51 -21.28
C GLU A 72 -21.10 29.47 -21.25
N LYS A 73 -20.81 30.77 -21.37
CA LYS A 73 -21.72 31.75 -21.97
C LYS A 73 -21.36 31.86 -23.46
N LYS A 74 -22.35 31.59 -24.31
CA LYS A 74 -22.72 32.40 -25.48
C LYS A 74 -21.61 32.63 -26.53
N SER A 75 -21.76 32.00 -27.70
CA SER A 75 -22.13 32.66 -28.98
C SER A 75 -22.23 31.64 -30.10
#